data_AF-A0ABD6CJZ2-F1
#
_entry.id   AF-A0ABD6CJZ2-F1
#
_cell.length_a   1.000
_cell.length_b   1.000
_cell.length_c   1.000
_cell.angle_alpha   90.00
_cell.angle_beta   90.00
_cell.angle_gamma   90.00
#
_symmetry.space_group_name_H-M   'P 1'
#
loop_
_entity.id
_entity.type
_entity.pdbx_description
1 polymer ?
#
loop_
_entity_poly.entity_id
_entity_poly.type
_entity_poly.pdbx_seq_one_letter_code
_entity_poly.pdbx_strand_id
1 'polypeptide(L)' 'MSDDSPLGDVKSNLLRFVAVVLVVDVLGLGLWSLLPPETTVRTGILFGTLLVAPLLGFLVVYAPAVSASK' A
#
# COMPACT_ATOMS: atom_id res chain seq x y z
N MET A 1 23.02 16.66 -4.77
CA MET A 1 22.87 17.38 -3.49
C MET A 1 21.68 16.73 -2.81
N SER A 2 21.95 15.77 -1.92
CA SER A 2 20.89 15.12 -1.16
C SER A 2 20.35 16.17 -0.18
N ASP A 3 19.07 16.50 -0.28
CA ASP A 3 18.39 17.26 0.75
C ASP A 3 18.33 16.37 2.01
N ASP A 4 19.36 16.44 2.85
CA ASP A 4 19.45 15.78 4.17
C ASP A 4 18.51 16.46 5.19
N SER A 5 17.32 16.89 4.74
CA SER A 5 16.29 17.44 5.59
C SER A 5 15.37 16.30 6.05
N PRO A 6 15.01 16.22 7.35
CA PRO A 6 14.07 15.21 7.85
C PRO A 6 12.72 15.23 7.12
N LEU A 7 12.35 16.38 6.53
CA LEU A 7 11.18 16.52 5.67
C LEU A 7 11.31 15.78 4.32
N GLY A 8 12.52 15.70 3.76
CA GLY A 8 12.83 14.95 2.55
C GLY A 8 12.61 13.44 2.73
N ASP A 9 13.05 12.91 3.88
CA ASP A 9 12.84 11.51 4.25
C ASP A 9 11.35 11.20 4.48
N VAL A 10 10.62 12.08 5.15
CA VAL A 10 9.17 11.92 5.35
C VAL A 10 8.43 11.91 4.00
N LYS A 11 8.74 12.86 3.10
CA LYS A 11 8.12 12.92 1.77
C LYS A 11 8.45 11.68 0.94
N SER A 12 9.70 11.22 0.99
CA SER A 12 10.15 10.01 0.29
C SER A 12 9.40 8.77 0.78
N ASN A 13 9.28 8.59 2.10
CA ASN A 13 8.56 7.48 2.70
C ASN A 13 7.06 7.53 2.40
N LEU A 14 6.45 8.72 2.46
CA LEU A 14 5.05 8.90 2.07
C LEU A 14 4.82 8.55 0.60
N LEU A 15 5.71 8.98 -0.30
CA LEU A 15 5.58 8.66 -1.72
C LEU A 15 5.72 7.15 -1.98
N ARG A 16 6.66 6.49 -1.31
CA ARG A 16 6.80 5.02 -1.35
C ARG A 16 5.56 4.33 -0.80
N PHE A 17 5.00 4.82 0.30
CA PHE A 17 3.78 4.27 0.90
C PHE A 17 2.61 4.36 -0.07
N VAL A 18 2.37 5.55 -0.64
CA VAL A 18 1.31 5.77 -1.63
C VAL A 18 1.52 4.89 -2.86
N ALA A 19 2.76 4.76 -3.35
CA ALA A 19 3.06 3.88 -4.48
C ALA A 19 2.71 2.41 -4.18
N VAL A 20 3.03 1.90 -3.00
CA VAL A 20 2.67 0.52 -2.60
C VAL A 20 1.15 0.36 -2.53
N VAL A 21 0.45 1.30 -1.90
CA VAL A 21 -1.03 1.27 -1.80
C VAL A 21 -1.66 1.23 -3.19
N LEU A 22 -1.25 2.13 -4.09
CA LEU A 22 -1.78 2.19 -5.45
C LEU A 22 -1.52 0.91 -6.25
N VAL A 23 -0.33 0.30 -6.11
CA VAL A 23 -0.03 -0.98 -6.77
C VAL A 23 -0.96 -2.07 -6.26
N VAL A 24 -1.16 -2.18 -4.95
CA VAL A 24 -2.07 -3.19 -4.37
C VAL A 24 -3.51 -2.93 -4.80
N ASP A 25 -3.96 -1.68 -4.84
CA ASP A 25 -5.31 -1.31 -5.31
C ASP A 25 -5.52 -1.68 -6.77
N VAL A 26 -4.55 -1.40 -7.66
CA VAL A 26 -4.63 -1.79 -9.08
C VAL A 26 -4.75 -3.31 -9.22
N LEU A 27 -3.99 -4.07 -8.43
CA LEU A 27 -4.07 -5.54 -8.44
C LEU A 27 -5.43 -6.03 -7.92
N GLY A 28 -5.93 -5.46 -6.83
CA GLY A 28 -7.24 -5.83 -6.26
C GLY A 28 -8.40 -5.48 -7.19
N LEU A 29 -8.38 -4.29 -7.80
CA LEU A 29 -9.38 -3.88 -8.80
C LEU A 29 -9.28 -4.71 -10.07
N GLY A 30 -8.06 -5.08 -10.50
CA GLY A 30 -7.83 -6.02 -11.59
C GLY A 30 -8.51 -7.36 -11.31
N LEU A 31 -8.25 -7.96 -10.16
CA LEU A 31 -8.89 -9.22 -9.76
C LEU A 31 -10.42 -9.09 -9.63
N TRP A 32 -10.91 -7.99 -9.05
CA TRP A 32 -12.34 -7.69 -8.94
C TRP A 32 -13.03 -7.57 -10.29
N SER A 33 -12.34 -7.02 -11.30
CA SER A 33 -12.88 -6.82 -12.65
C SER A 33 -13.06 -8.14 -13.42
N LEU A 34 -12.28 -9.16 -13.07
CA LEU A 34 -12.31 -10.48 -13.70
C LEU A 34 -13.46 -11.37 -13.17
N LEU A 35 -14.11 -10.97 -12.08
CA LEU A 35 -15.14 -11.76 -11.44
C LEU A 35 -16.56 -11.38 -11.88
N PRO A 36 -17.50 -12.35 -11.91
CA PRO A 36 -18.90 -12.08 -12.23
C PRO A 36 -19.55 -11.11 -11.24
N PRO A 37 -20.35 -10.15 -11.72
CA PRO A 37 -20.79 -9.01 -10.92
C PRO A 37 -21.67 -9.34 -9.72
N GLU A 38 -22.32 -10.51 -9.70
CA GLU A 38 -23.29 -10.92 -8.69
C GLU A 38 -22.67 -11.74 -7.54
N THR A 39 -21.34 -11.79 -7.44
CA THR A 39 -20.67 -12.62 -6.45
C THR A 39 -20.31 -11.84 -5.18
N THR A 40 -20.63 -12.38 -4.01
CA THR A 40 -20.17 -11.87 -2.69
C THR A 40 -18.64 -11.75 -2.62
N VAL A 41 -17.92 -12.55 -3.42
CA VAL A 41 -16.46 -12.53 -3.56
C VAL A 41 -15.96 -11.16 -4.04
N ARG A 42 -16.68 -10.47 -4.92
CA ARG A 42 -16.30 -9.11 -5.37
C ARG A 42 -16.27 -8.12 -4.23
N THR A 43 -17.29 -8.13 -3.37
CA THR A 43 -17.34 -7.28 -2.18
C THR A 43 -16.19 -7.61 -1.23
N GLY A 44 -15.92 -8.91 -1.02
CA GLY A 44 -14.78 -9.37 -0.23
C GLY A 44 -13.44 -8.86 -0.75
N ILE A 45 -13.23 -8.84 -2.07
CA ILE A 45 -12.01 -8.30 -2.67
C ILE A 45 -11.92 -6.79 -2.47
N LEU A 46 -12.97 -6.02 -2.72
CA LEU A 46 -12.91 -4.56 -2.52
C LEU A 46 -12.59 -4.20 -1.06
N PHE A 47 -13.31 -4.79 -0.10
CA PHE A 47 -13.05 -4.57 1.32
C PHE A 47 -11.68 -5.10 1.76
N GLY A 48 -11.31 -6.28 1.29
CA GLY A 48 -10.01 -6.88 1.59
C GLY A 48 -8.87 -6.00 1.08
N THR A 49 -8.98 -5.48 -0.14
CA THR A 49 -7.95 -4.61 -0.73
C THR A 49 -7.85 -3.29 0.03
N LEU A 50 -8.99 -2.66 0.39
CA LEU A 50 -9.03 -1.44 1.20
C LEU A 50 -8.28 -1.58 2.54
N LEU A 51 -8.34 -2.75 3.16
CA LEU A 51 -7.64 -3.02 4.42
C LEU A 51 -6.18 -3.43 4.18
N VAL A 52 -5.92 -4.32 3.23
CA VAL A 52 -4.60 -4.89 2.99
C VAL A 52 -3.63 -3.89 2.38
N ALA A 53 -4.09 -3.01 1.48
CA ALA A 53 -3.24 -2.02 0.82
C ALA A 53 -2.49 -1.10 1.81
N PRO A 54 -3.16 -0.40 2.75
CA PRO A 54 -2.45 0.43 3.73
C PRO A 54 -1.61 -0.39 4.72
N LEU A 55 -2.02 -1.60 5.08
CA LEU A 55 -1.25 -2.48 5.96
C LEU A 55 0.07 -2.92 5.32
N LEU A 56 0.03 -3.32 4.04
CA LEU A 56 1.23 -3.66 3.28
C LEU A 56 2.11 -2.44 3.02
N GLY A 57 1.51 -1.30 2.68
CA GLY A 57 2.22 -0.02 2.57
C GLY A 57 2.97 0.31 3.85
N PHE A 58 2.33 0.14 5.00
CA PHE A 58 2.95 0.39 6.30
C PHE A 58 4.09 -0.59 6.57
N LEU A 59 3.85 -1.89 6.40
CA LEU A 59 4.83 -2.94 6.64
C LEU A 59 6.07 -2.79 5.76
N VAL A 60 5.90 -2.53 4.47
CA VAL A 60 7.01 -2.43 3.51
C VAL A 60 7.85 -1.18 3.75
N VAL A 61 7.22 -0.05 4.08
CA VAL A 61 7.92 1.24 4.18
C VAL A 61 8.47 1.49 5.58
N TYR A 62 7.67 1.22 6.62
CA TYR A 62 8.00 1.64 7.99
C TYR A 62 8.58 0.52 8.86
N ALA A 63 8.25 -0.76 8.62
CA ALA A 63 8.80 -1.83 9.44
C ALA A 63 10.34 -1.96 9.36
N PRO A 64 11.00 -1.78 8.20
CA PRO A 64 12.46 -1.77 8.13
C PRO A 64 13.10 -0.68 8.99
N ALA A 65 12.47 0.50 9.05
CA ALA A 65 12.94 1.61 9.88
C ALA A 65 12.84 1.28 11.38
N VAL A 66 11.80 0.55 11.78
CA VAL A 66 11.64 0.07 13.17
C VAL A 66 12.66 -1.01 13.51
N SER A 67 12.93 -1.95 12.60
CA SER A 67 13.91 -3.03 12.82
C SER A 67 15.35 -2.55 12.88
N ALA A 68 15.70 -1.47 12.16
CA ALA A 68 17.03 -0.88 12.17
C ALA A 68 17.32 -0.01 13.40
N SER A 69 16.30 0.33 14.19
CA SER A 69 16.41 1.16 15.39
C SER A 69 16.71 0.35 16.67
N LYS A 70 17.06 -0.93 16.52
CA LYS A 70 17.34 -1.88 17.62
C LYS A 70 18.79 -2.34 17.54
#